data_AF-A0A9D4XMW8-F1
#
_entry.id   AF-A0A9D4XMW8-F1
#
_cell.length_a   1.000
_cell.length_b   1.000
_cell.length_c   1.000
_cell.angle_alpha   90.00
_cell.angle_beta   90.00
_cell.angle_gamma   90.00
#
_symmetry.space_group_name_H-M   'P 1'
#
loop_
_entity.id
_entity.type
_entity.pdbx_description
1 polymer ?
#
loop_
_entity_poly.entity_id
_entity_poly.type
_entity_poly.pdbx_seq_one_letter_code
_entity_poly.pdbx_strand_id
1 'polypeptide(L)'
;HQGVREGPDYIGVPGTYFPLRKGGTVTLYQDVHVPDGCLPNVMLDHGMQYAHEKCWVDIFNAISQAKHLVYITGLSVWHKFRLLRDAGHSHGLHFTLGDLLKSKSQEGVRVLLLVWDDLTSRTILGFGTDGIMATHDVETRRFFKNSSVQVLLFPRIDGKRYSWAGLKDVAPRFTHHQNTVIVDADMILP
;
A
#
# COMPACT_ATOMS: atom_id res chain seq x y z
N HIS A 1 34.46 1.13 13.31
CA HIS A 1 33.20 1.86 13.14
C HIS A 1 32.37 1.71 14.42
N GLN A 2 31.95 2.81 15.04
CA GLN A 2 31.03 2.79 16.18
C GLN A 2 29.62 2.79 15.58
N GLY A 3 28.88 1.69 15.72
CA GLY A 3 27.57 1.49 15.07
C GLY A 3 26.48 2.47 15.52
N VAL A 4 25.22 2.09 15.31
CA VAL A 4 24.07 2.86 15.82
C VAL A 4 24.22 2.99 17.34
N ARG A 5 24.14 4.22 17.85
CA ARG A 5 24.23 4.51 19.29
C ARG A 5 22.82 4.69 19.84
N GLU A 6 22.53 4.01 20.94
CA GLU A 6 21.35 4.31 21.75
C GLU A 6 21.62 5.48 22.69
N GLY A 7 20.61 6.30 22.97
CA GLY A 7 20.71 7.40 23.92
C GLY A 7 19.77 8.57 23.60
N PRO A 8 19.54 9.48 24.57
CA PRO A 8 18.75 10.69 24.34
C PRO A 8 19.33 11.53 23.20
N ASP A 9 20.65 11.55 23.05
CA ASP A 9 21.40 12.38 22.11
C ASP A 9 21.48 11.83 20.67
N TYR A 10 21.00 10.60 20.44
CA TYR A 10 20.95 10.08 19.07
C TYR A 10 19.80 10.72 18.31
N ILE A 11 20.15 11.56 17.33
CA ILE A 11 19.22 12.35 16.52
C ILE A 11 18.77 11.65 15.23
N GLY A 12 19.33 10.47 14.93
CA GLY A 12 19.13 9.80 13.64
C GLY A 12 19.94 10.44 12.51
N VAL A 13 19.47 10.30 11.28
CA VAL A 13 20.15 10.82 10.08
C VAL A 13 19.88 12.32 9.93
N PRO A 14 20.91 13.20 9.95
CA PRO A 14 20.72 14.65 9.83
C PRO A 14 20.27 15.06 8.41
N GLY A 15 19.66 16.23 8.29
CA GLY A 15 19.28 16.81 6.99
C GLY A 15 18.11 16.11 6.28
N THR A 16 17.34 15.29 7.00
CA THR A 16 16.18 14.57 6.47
C THR A 16 14.87 15.33 6.72
N TYR A 17 13.88 15.14 5.85
CA TYR A 17 12.58 15.82 5.97
C TYR A 17 11.79 15.38 7.21
N PHE A 18 11.88 14.10 7.56
CA PHE A 18 11.23 13.54 8.75
C PHE A 18 12.28 13.25 9.84
N PRO A 19 12.12 13.79 11.06
CA PRO A 19 13.03 13.52 12.15
C PRO A 19 12.86 12.10 12.70
N LEU A 20 13.85 11.63 13.47
CA LEU A 20 13.74 10.39 14.24
C LEU A 20 12.54 10.45 15.20
N ARG A 21 11.69 9.44 15.16
CA ARG A 21 10.61 9.23 16.14
C ARG A 21 10.96 8.06 17.04
N LYS A 22 10.73 8.21 18.34
CA LYS A 22 10.97 7.17 19.36
C LYS A 22 9.64 6.61 19.86
N GLY A 23 9.64 5.38 20.37
CA GLY A 23 8.45 4.71 20.91
C GLY A 23 7.49 4.15 19.85
N GLY A 24 7.94 4.01 18.60
CA GLY A 24 7.18 3.33 17.55
C GLY A 24 7.43 1.82 17.56
N THR A 25 6.40 1.05 17.26
CA THR A 25 6.51 -0.40 17.00
C THR A 25 6.68 -0.65 15.51
N VAL A 26 7.60 -1.54 15.14
CA VAL A 26 7.84 -1.94 13.77
C VAL A 26 7.63 -3.44 13.64
N THR A 27 6.69 -3.83 12.78
CA THR A 27 6.51 -5.23 12.37
C THR A 27 7.28 -5.47 11.08
N LEU A 28 8.13 -6.50 11.09
CA LEU A 28 8.89 -6.91 9.91
C LEU A 28 8.18 -8.06 9.23
N TYR A 29 7.89 -7.90 7.94
CA TYR A 29 7.22 -8.93 7.15
C TYR A 29 8.23 -9.63 6.25
N GLN A 30 8.29 -10.96 6.37
CA GLN A 30 8.92 -11.82 5.39
C GLN A 30 7.86 -12.26 4.37
N ASP A 31 8.04 -11.86 3.12
CA ASP A 31 7.05 -12.04 2.06
C ASP A 31 5.67 -11.45 2.41
N VAL A 32 4.67 -11.74 1.58
CA VAL A 32 3.29 -11.27 1.80
C VAL A 32 2.52 -12.16 2.79
N HIS A 33 2.89 -13.43 2.85
CA HIS A 33 2.33 -14.47 3.69
C HIS A 33 3.26 -15.68 3.67
N VAL A 34 3.53 -16.26 4.85
CA VAL A 34 4.23 -17.53 4.99
C VAL A 34 3.35 -18.46 5.84
N PRO A 35 3.09 -19.71 5.40
CA PRO A 35 2.30 -20.66 6.19
C PRO A 35 2.97 -21.03 7.51
N ASP A 36 2.16 -21.40 8.49
CA ASP A 36 2.65 -21.76 9.83
C ASP A 36 3.53 -23.00 9.78
N GLY A 37 4.62 -23.00 10.55
CA GLY A 37 5.59 -24.10 10.62
C GLY A 37 6.60 -24.15 9.47
N CYS A 38 6.52 -23.26 8.46
CA CYS A 38 7.50 -23.20 7.38
C CYS A 38 8.79 -22.45 7.74
N LEU A 39 8.76 -21.61 8.79
CA LEU A 39 9.91 -20.82 9.24
C LEU A 39 10.49 -21.38 10.53
N PRO A 40 11.82 -21.24 10.75
CA PRO A 40 12.45 -21.71 11.97
C PRO A 40 11.98 -20.91 13.18
N ASN A 41 12.02 -21.58 14.34
CA ASN A 41 11.88 -20.90 15.62
C ASN A 41 13.15 -20.09 15.90
N VAL A 42 13.00 -18.77 16.07
CA VAL A 42 14.10 -17.88 16.42
C VAL A 42 13.88 -17.40 17.85
N MET A 43 14.86 -17.63 18.72
CA MET A 43 14.85 -17.11 20.08
C MET A 43 15.54 -15.74 20.10
N LEU A 44 14.86 -14.78 20.71
CA LEU A 44 15.34 -13.43 20.98
C LEU A 44 15.84 -13.34 22.43
N ASP A 45 16.37 -12.18 22.81
CA ASP A 45 16.73 -11.89 24.18
C ASP A 45 15.55 -12.10 25.15
N HIS A 46 15.89 -12.36 26.41
CA HIS A 46 14.93 -12.66 27.48
C HIS A 46 14.07 -13.91 27.23
N GLY A 47 14.51 -14.81 26.35
CA GLY A 47 13.81 -16.08 26.07
C GLY A 47 12.52 -15.91 25.26
N MET A 48 12.34 -14.75 24.62
CA MET A 48 11.19 -14.48 23.78
C MET A 48 11.33 -15.20 22.44
N GLN A 49 10.25 -15.81 21.94
CA GLN A 49 10.24 -16.37 20.59
C GLN A 49 9.82 -15.28 19.58
N TYR A 50 10.53 -15.19 18.47
CA TYR A 50 10.17 -14.30 17.37
C TYR A 50 8.86 -14.74 16.72
N ALA A 51 7.90 -13.82 16.63
CA ALA A 51 6.64 -14.02 15.94
C ALA A 51 6.77 -13.63 14.46
N HIS A 52 6.48 -14.58 13.56
CA HIS A 52 6.48 -14.34 12.12
C HIS A 52 5.11 -13.82 11.68
N GLU A 53 4.98 -12.51 11.56
CA GLU A 53 3.72 -11.87 11.17
C GLU A 53 3.42 -11.98 9.66
N LYS A 54 2.13 -11.86 9.29
CA LYS A 54 1.63 -12.10 7.93
C LYS A 54 1.12 -10.79 7.32
N CYS A 55 1.95 -10.15 6.49
CA CYS A 55 1.71 -8.82 5.91
C CYS A 55 0.30 -8.60 5.38
N TRP A 56 -0.20 -9.45 4.48
CA TRP A 56 -1.53 -9.25 3.90
C TRP A 56 -2.67 -9.55 4.87
N VAL A 57 -2.45 -10.41 5.86
CA VAL A 57 -3.43 -10.63 6.93
C VAL A 57 -3.56 -9.35 7.76
N ASP A 58 -2.43 -8.75 8.14
CA ASP A 58 -2.42 -7.51 8.92
C ASP A 58 -2.99 -6.32 8.14
N ILE A 59 -2.65 -6.19 6.86
CA ILE A 59 -3.25 -5.16 5.99
C ILE A 59 -4.77 -5.36 5.88
N PHE A 60 -5.24 -6.60 5.70
CA PHE A 60 -6.67 -6.90 5.64
C PHE A 60 -7.36 -6.51 6.95
N ASN A 61 -6.79 -6.91 8.09
CA ASN A 61 -7.33 -6.63 9.41
C ASN A 61 -7.37 -5.12 9.68
N ALA A 62 -6.27 -4.42 9.38
CA ALA A 62 -6.16 -2.98 9.55
C ALA A 62 -7.22 -2.21 8.74
N ILE A 63 -7.42 -2.56 7.46
CA ILE A 63 -8.47 -1.94 6.63
C ILE A 63 -9.87 -2.29 7.15
N SER A 64 -10.08 -3.55 7.54
CA SER A 64 -11.39 -4.02 8.02
C SER A 64 -11.81 -3.32 9.31
N GLN A 65 -10.85 -3.05 10.20
CA GLN A 65 -11.08 -2.43 11.52
C GLN A 65 -11.10 -0.90 11.48
N ALA A 66 -10.60 -0.26 10.42
CA ALA A 66 -10.57 1.19 10.28
C ALA A 66 -11.97 1.82 10.44
N LYS A 67 -12.05 2.94 11.16
CA LYS A 67 -13.30 3.64 11.49
C LYS A 67 -13.36 5.04 10.87
N HIS A 68 -12.24 5.61 10.46
CA HIS A 68 -12.15 7.00 10.03
C HIS A 68 -11.51 7.18 8.65
N LEU A 69 -10.38 6.53 8.40
CA LEU A 69 -9.63 6.70 7.15
C LEU A 69 -8.94 5.41 6.68
N VAL A 70 -8.89 5.27 5.36
CA VAL A 70 -8.04 4.31 4.65
C VAL A 70 -7.42 5.04 3.46
N TYR A 71 -6.12 5.33 3.54
CA TYR A 71 -5.38 5.97 2.46
C TYR A 71 -4.36 5.00 1.85
N ILE A 72 -4.40 4.87 0.53
CA ILE A 72 -3.52 3.95 -0.20
C ILE A 72 -2.78 4.72 -1.28
N THR A 73 -1.46 4.55 -1.32
CA THR A 73 -0.64 4.95 -2.47
C THR A 73 0.00 3.70 -3.08
N GLY A 74 0.11 3.66 -4.40
CA GLY A 74 0.68 2.51 -5.08
C GLY A 74 1.07 2.83 -6.52
N LEU A 75 2.17 2.23 -6.96
CA LEU A 75 2.49 2.13 -8.39
C LEU A 75 1.34 1.46 -9.16
N SER A 76 0.75 0.42 -8.57
CA SER A 76 -0.38 -0.33 -9.09
C SER A 76 -1.26 -0.77 -7.93
N VAL A 77 -2.58 -0.66 -8.12
CA VAL A 77 -3.58 -1.18 -7.19
C VAL A 77 -4.60 -1.93 -8.03
N TRP A 78 -4.74 -3.23 -7.79
CA TRP A 78 -5.69 -4.07 -8.53
C TRP A 78 -6.89 -4.45 -7.67
N HIS A 79 -8.07 -3.93 -8.02
CA HIS A 79 -9.28 -4.09 -7.22
C HIS A 79 -9.70 -5.56 -7.04
N LYS A 80 -9.43 -6.45 -8.00
CA LYS A 80 -9.83 -7.88 -7.95
C LYS A 80 -8.97 -8.72 -7.02
N PHE A 81 -7.86 -8.17 -6.53
CA PHE A 81 -6.90 -8.92 -5.75
C PHE A 81 -7.46 -9.34 -4.39
N ARG A 82 -7.09 -10.52 -3.90
CA ARG A 82 -7.48 -11.01 -2.56
C ARG A 82 -6.26 -11.06 -1.64
N LEU A 83 -6.38 -10.37 -0.50
CA LEU A 83 -5.36 -10.35 0.56
C LEU A 83 -5.33 -11.67 1.32
N LEU A 84 -6.49 -12.22 1.68
CA LEU A 84 -6.58 -13.53 2.33
C LEU A 84 -6.78 -14.63 1.30
N ARG A 85 -5.97 -15.69 1.38
CA ARG A 85 -6.00 -16.83 0.45
C ARG A 85 -5.97 -18.19 1.12
N ASP A 86 -5.62 -18.24 2.40
CA ASP A 86 -5.52 -19.48 3.16
C ASP A 86 -6.85 -19.84 3.85
N ALA A 87 -7.15 -21.12 3.90
CA ALA A 87 -8.41 -21.71 4.39
C ALA A 87 -8.71 -21.38 5.86
N GLY A 88 -7.70 -20.96 6.64
CA GLY A 88 -7.87 -20.51 8.03
C GLY A 88 -8.73 -19.25 8.21
N HIS A 89 -9.07 -18.52 7.13
CA HIS A 89 -9.78 -17.24 7.19
C HIS A 89 -11.15 -17.28 6.49
N SER A 90 -12.01 -18.22 6.88
CA SER A 90 -13.31 -18.50 6.25
C SER A 90 -14.19 -17.27 5.99
N HIS A 91 -14.20 -16.28 6.88
CA HIS A 91 -15.03 -15.09 6.75
C HIS A 91 -14.50 -14.04 5.75
N GLY A 92 -13.19 -14.02 5.46
CA GLY A 92 -12.55 -12.98 4.63
C GLY A 92 -12.13 -13.42 3.22
N LEU A 93 -12.14 -14.73 2.93
CA LEU A 93 -11.68 -15.31 1.65
C LEU A 93 -12.47 -14.86 0.41
N HIS A 94 -13.67 -14.34 0.61
CA HIS A 94 -14.55 -13.92 -0.49
C HIS A 94 -14.35 -12.46 -0.92
N PHE A 95 -13.71 -11.63 -0.09
CA PHE A 95 -13.58 -10.21 -0.39
C PHE A 95 -12.36 -9.94 -1.27
N THR A 96 -12.61 -9.30 -2.42
CA THR A 96 -11.53 -8.60 -3.13
C THR A 96 -11.15 -7.32 -2.37
N LEU A 97 -9.95 -6.80 -2.61
CA LEU A 97 -9.51 -5.51 -2.07
C LEU A 97 -10.51 -4.40 -2.45
N GLY A 98 -11.01 -4.44 -3.69
CA GLY A 98 -12.02 -3.51 -4.18
C GLY A 98 -13.32 -3.56 -3.38
N ASP A 99 -13.82 -4.77 -3.12
CA ASP A 99 -15.05 -4.96 -2.35
C ASP A 99 -14.89 -4.52 -0.90
N LEU A 100 -13.76 -4.84 -0.27
CA LEU A 100 -13.43 -4.41 1.08
C LEU A 100 -13.42 -2.87 1.19
N LEU A 101 -12.71 -2.19 0.29
CA LEU A 101 -12.63 -0.72 0.27
C LEU A 101 -14.00 -0.07 0.01
N LYS A 102 -14.83 -0.65 -0.86
CA LYS A 102 -16.21 -0.18 -1.06
C LYS A 102 -17.05 -0.33 0.21
N SER A 103 -17.00 -1.49 0.87
CA SER A 103 -17.70 -1.73 2.14
C SER A 103 -17.33 -0.68 3.17
N LYS A 104 -16.03 -0.46 3.41
CA LYS A 104 -15.56 0.55 4.37
C LYS A 104 -16.05 1.96 4.00
N SER A 105 -16.06 2.31 2.71
CA SER A 105 -16.59 3.61 2.28
C SER A 105 -18.10 3.78 2.52
N GLN A 106 -18.87 2.69 2.46
CA GLN A 106 -20.31 2.68 2.75
C GLN A 106 -20.60 2.78 4.25
N GLU A 107 -19.69 2.30 5.09
CA GLU A 107 -19.72 2.49 6.54
C GLU A 107 -19.36 3.94 6.97
N GLY A 108 -19.00 4.81 6.03
CA GLY A 108 -18.64 6.21 6.28
C GLY A 108 -17.14 6.46 6.46
N VAL A 109 -16.30 5.43 6.32
CA VAL A 109 -14.83 5.57 6.37
C VAL A 109 -14.35 6.34 5.14
N ARG A 110 -13.44 7.30 5.32
CA ARG A 110 -12.86 8.03 4.21
C ARG A 110 -11.82 7.16 3.49
N VAL A 111 -12.14 6.73 2.27
CA VAL A 111 -11.23 5.90 1.47
C VAL A 111 -10.65 6.71 0.30
N LEU A 112 -9.34 6.95 0.31
CA LEU A 112 -8.63 7.72 -0.73
C LEU A 112 -7.49 6.89 -1.34
N LEU A 113 -7.45 6.80 -2.66
CA LEU A 113 -6.40 6.12 -3.41
C LEU A 113 -5.66 7.13 -4.29
N LEU A 114 -4.34 7.19 -4.16
CA LEU A 114 -3.43 7.85 -5.11
C LEU A 114 -2.66 6.77 -5.87
N VAL A 115 -3.08 6.50 -7.11
CA VAL A 115 -2.46 5.48 -7.97
C VAL A 115 -1.67 6.18 -9.06
N TRP A 116 -0.49 5.65 -9.40
CA TRP A 116 0.27 6.17 -10.54
C TRP A 116 -0.55 6.07 -11.83
N ASP A 117 -0.63 7.17 -12.57
CA ASP A 117 -1.30 7.24 -13.88
C ASP A 117 -0.32 6.78 -14.96
N ASP A 118 -0.51 5.55 -15.45
CA ASP A 118 0.24 5.05 -16.59
C ASP A 118 -0.28 5.74 -17.84
N LEU A 119 0.40 6.78 -18.30
CA LEU A 119 -0.03 7.54 -19.47
C LEU A 119 -0.07 6.69 -20.77
N THR A 120 0.50 5.49 -20.76
CA THR A 120 0.40 4.52 -21.87
C THR A 120 -0.86 3.65 -21.82
N SER A 121 -1.57 3.59 -20.68
CA SER A 121 -2.86 2.90 -20.52
C SER A 121 -4.03 3.68 -21.14
N ARG A 122 -3.76 4.90 -21.61
CA ARG A 122 -4.74 5.76 -22.26
C ARG A 122 -4.90 5.40 -23.74
N THR A 123 -6.02 4.73 -24.02
CA THR A 123 -6.70 4.49 -25.31
C THR A 123 -5.86 4.76 -26.57
N ILE A 124 -5.43 3.69 -27.25
CA ILE A 124 -5.04 3.74 -28.66
C ILE A 124 -6.32 3.47 -29.48
N LEU A 125 -6.77 4.44 -30.28
CA LEU A 125 -7.87 4.26 -31.27
C LEU A 125 -9.21 3.73 -30.70
N GLY A 126 -9.66 4.23 -29.55
CA GLY A 126 -10.96 3.86 -28.98
C GLY A 126 -11.02 2.51 -28.26
N PHE A 127 -9.95 1.71 -28.31
CA PHE A 127 -9.82 0.46 -27.55
C PHE A 127 -8.91 0.68 -26.33
N GLY A 128 -9.38 0.24 -25.15
CA GLY A 128 -8.55 0.28 -23.94
C GLY A 128 -7.41 -0.72 -24.06
N THR A 129 -6.18 -0.26 -23.96
CA THR A 129 -4.99 -1.10 -23.81
C THR A 129 -4.61 -1.10 -22.34
N ASP A 130 -4.17 -2.23 -21.77
CA ASP A 130 -3.79 -2.37 -20.34
C ASP A 130 -2.54 -1.55 -19.93
N GLY A 131 -2.13 -0.59 -20.76
CA GLY A 131 -0.83 0.08 -20.68
C GLY A 131 0.29 -0.89 -21.01
N ILE A 132 1.48 -0.37 -21.28
CA ILE A 132 2.66 -1.23 -21.48
C ILE A 132 3.06 -1.85 -20.12
N MET A 133 2.71 -1.19 -19.00
CA MET A 133 3.16 -1.54 -17.66
C MET A 133 2.12 -2.33 -16.84
N ALA A 134 0.96 -2.69 -17.41
CA ALA A 134 -0.06 -3.54 -16.77
C ALA A 134 -0.44 -3.09 -15.34
N THR A 135 -0.61 -1.79 -15.11
CA THR A 135 -0.82 -1.22 -13.77
C THR A 135 -2.27 -1.23 -13.30
N HIS A 136 -3.22 -1.61 -14.16
CA HIS A 136 -4.67 -1.66 -13.87
C HIS A 136 -5.25 -0.33 -13.35
N ASP A 137 -4.58 0.79 -13.53
CA ASP A 137 -4.93 2.09 -12.96
C ASP A 137 -6.31 2.59 -13.43
N VAL A 138 -6.56 2.53 -14.75
CA VAL A 138 -7.84 2.92 -15.35
C VAL A 138 -8.95 1.91 -15.01
N GLU A 139 -8.64 0.61 -14.98
CA GLU A 139 -9.60 -0.44 -14.58
C GLU A 139 -10.06 -0.23 -13.14
N THR A 140 -9.12 -0.07 -12.21
CA THR A 140 -9.39 0.16 -10.79
C THR A 140 -10.15 1.47 -10.58
N ARG A 141 -9.79 2.56 -11.25
CA ARG A 141 -10.58 3.81 -11.18
C ARG A 141 -12.02 3.61 -11.65
N ARG A 142 -12.23 2.89 -12.75
CA ARG A 142 -13.58 2.59 -13.27
C ARG A 142 -14.40 1.78 -12.28
N PHE A 143 -13.79 0.79 -11.63
CA PHE A 143 -14.47 -0.04 -10.61
C PHE A 143 -15.06 0.81 -9.47
N PHE A 144 -14.37 1.87 -9.04
CA PHE A 144 -14.81 2.74 -7.94
C PHE A 144 -15.71 3.92 -8.36
N LYS A 145 -15.96 4.14 -9.66
CA LYS A 145 -16.65 5.33 -10.20
C LYS A 145 -17.99 5.65 -9.53
N ASN A 146 -18.74 4.64 -9.13
CA ASN A 146 -20.07 4.77 -8.51
C ASN A 146 -20.06 4.40 -7.01
N SER A 147 -18.93 4.61 -6.34
CA SER A 147 -18.79 4.39 -4.89
C SER A 147 -18.27 5.66 -4.20
N SER A 148 -18.28 5.68 -2.87
CA SER A 148 -17.72 6.78 -2.08
C SER A 148 -16.18 6.75 -1.98
N VAL A 149 -15.53 5.72 -2.54
CA VAL A 149 -14.08 5.63 -2.66
C VAL A 149 -13.58 6.66 -3.69
N GLN A 150 -12.63 7.51 -3.29
CA GLN A 150 -12.03 8.48 -4.21
C GLN A 150 -10.72 7.96 -4.75
N VAL A 151 -10.60 7.91 -6.08
CA VAL A 151 -9.40 7.47 -6.78
C VAL A 151 -8.82 8.61 -7.60
N LEU A 152 -7.61 9.02 -7.26
CA LEU A 152 -6.79 9.98 -7.99
C LEU A 152 -5.71 9.23 -8.76
N LEU A 153 -5.76 9.34 -10.09
CA LEU A 153 -4.65 8.92 -10.96
C LEU A 153 -3.71 10.10 -11.10
N PHE A 154 -2.44 9.92 -10.73
CA PHE A 154 -1.46 10.99 -10.75
C PHE A 154 -0.20 10.62 -11.54
N PRO A 155 0.10 11.30 -12.66
CA PRO A 155 1.30 11.01 -13.45
C PRO A 155 2.53 11.60 -12.76
N ARG A 156 3.68 10.93 -12.93
CA ARG A 156 4.97 11.47 -12.52
C ARG A 156 5.66 12.11 -13.72
N ILE A 157 5.72 13.44 -13.73
CA ILE A 157 6.33 14.21 -14.80
C ILE A 157 7.50 14.99 -14.20
N ASP A 158 8.67 14.96 -14.84
CA ASP A 158 9.75 15.88 -14.48
C ASP A 158 9.32 17.30 -14.88
N GLY A 159 9.61 18.33 -14.09
CA GLY A 159 9.01 19.68 -14.20
C GLY A 159 9.27 20.46 -15.50
N LYS A 160 9.71 19.79 -16.57
CA LYS A 160 9.90 20.30 -17.92
C LYS A 160 8.58 20.26 -18.70
N ARG A 161 8.45 21.15 -19.68
CA ARG A 161 7.31 21.20 -20.60
C ARG A 161 7.56 20.30 -21.79
N TYR A 162 6.65 19.37 -22.06
CA TYR A 162 6.70 18.47 -23.23
C TYR A 162 5.50 18.69 -24.14
N SER A 163 5.69 18.47 -25.44
CA SER A 163 4.57 18.25 -26.36
C SER A 163 3.87 16.92 -26.03
N TRP A 164 2.64 16.72 -26.52
CA TRP A 164 1.92 15.45 -26.33
C TRP A 164 2.70 14.22 -26.80
N ALA A 165 3.43 14.34 -27.92
CA ALA A 165 4.29 13.27 -28.43
C ALA A 165 5.49 13.03 -27.50
N GLY A 166 6.18 14.10 -27.08
CA GLY A 166 7.31 13.98 -26.15
C GLY A 166 6.93 13.44 -24.78
N LEU A 167 5.70 13.69 -24.32
CA LEU A 167 5.19 13.14 -23.07
C LEU A 167 5.07 11.62 -23.12
N LYS A 168 4.68 11.04 -24.27
CA LYS A 168 4.61 9.57 -24.44
C LYS A 168 5.98 8.90 -24.30
N ASP A 169 7.05 9.55 -24.75
CA ASP A 169 8.41 9.01 -24.68
C ASP A 169 9.05 9.17 -23.28
N VAL A 170 8.55 10.11 -22.46
CA VAL A 170 9.13 10.45 -21.15
C VAL A 170 8.29 9.88 -20.00
N ALA A 171 6.97 9.77 -20.16
CA ALA A 171 6.05 9.29 -19.15
C ALA A 171 6.42 7.94 -18.51
N PRO A 172 6.98 6.96 -19.23
CA PRO A 172 7.35 5.67 -18.61
C PRO A 172 8.62 5.74 -17.76
N ARG A 173 9.40 6.84 -17.82
CA ARG A 173 10.73 6.91 -17.19
C ARG A 173 10.69 7.15 -15.69
N PHE A 174 9.62 7.78 -15.21
CA PHE A 174 9.44 8.10 -13.79
C PHE A 174 8.05 7.71 -13.34
N THR A 175 7.96 7.20 -12.11
CA THR A 175 6.70 6.70 -11.55
C THR A 175 6.48 7.24 -10.14
N HIS A 176 5.23 7.22 -9.69
CA HIS A 176 4.95 7.26 -8.26
C HIS A 176 5.10 5.83 -7.72
N HIS A 177 6.29 5.50 -7.20
CA HIS A 177 6.65 4.14 -6.78
C HIS A 177 6.46 3.88 -5.27
N GLN A 178 5.73 4.78 -4.59
CA GLN A 178 5.40 4.61 -3.17
C GLN A 178 4.31 3.55 -3.04
N ASN A 179 4.49 2.63 -2.10
CA ASN A 179 3.50 1.62 -1.74
C ASN A 179 3.17 1.80 -0.26
N THR A 180 2.03 2.41 0.04
CA THR A 180 1.63 2.70 1.42
C THR A 180 0.18 2.35 1.65
N VAL A 181 -0.13 1.78 2.81
CA VAL A 181 -1.47 1.69 3.36
C VAL A 181 -1.45 2.41 4.72
N ILE A 182 -2.30 3.41 4.89
CA ILE A 182 -2.41 4.19 6.11
C ILE A 182 -3.86 4.10 6.57
N VAL A 183 -4.07 3.66 7.80
CA VAL A 183 -5.39 3.56 8.42
C VAL A 183 -5.38 4.26 9.77
N ASP A 184 -6.55 4.64 10.27
CA ASP A 184 -6.69 4.88 11.70
C ASP A 184 -6.59 3.55 12.47
N ALA A 185 -6.02 3.61 13.67
CA ALA A 185 -5.93 2.50 14.59
C ALA A 185 -6.43 2.95 15.96
N ASP A 186 -7.05 2.03 16.71
CA ASP A 186 -7.40 2.29 18.10
C ASP A 186 -6.13 2.61 18.90
N MET A 187 -6.26 3.44 19.93
CA MET A 187 -5.14 3.80 20.79
C MET A 187 -4.62 2.52 21.47
N ILE A 188 -3.43 2.06 21.07
CA ILE A 188 -2.72 1.01 21.80
C ILE A 188 -2.26 1.67 23.09
N LEU A 189 -2.95 1.37 24.20
CA LEU A 189 -2.49 1.77 25.53
C LEU A 189 -1.14 1.06 25.78
N PRO A 190 -0.10 1.80 26.21
CA PRO A 190 1.23 1.26 26.44
C PRO A 190 1.28 0.24 27.58
#